data_AF-A0A3Q2Y9R3-F1
#
_entry.id   AF-A0A3Q2Y9R3-F1
#
_cell.length_a   1.000
_cell.length_b   1.000
_cell.length_c   1.000
_cell.angle_alpha   90.00
_cell.angle_beta   90.00
_cell.angle_gamma   90.00
#
_symmetry.space_group_name_H-M   'P 1'
#
loop_
_entity.id
_entity.type
_entity.pdbx_description
1 polymer ?
#
loop_
_entity_poly.entity_id
_entity_poly.type
_entity_poly.pdbx_seq_one_letter_code
_entity_poly.pdbx_strand_id
1 'polypeptide(L)'
;MSISASSQSSSVNSLADGSDDSGEMAMMQEGEHTVTSNSSILHKPLVRGGRRRRGRDHFATIRTASLVTRQIQEHEQGSALREQMSGYKRMRRQHQKQLMGLENKLKAEMDEHQLRLDKELENQRNSFSMEGEKLCKKHSAIMDKEAVLTEEKKFQQHILGQQKKELTSLLESQKRQYRQRKEQLKEELNENQSTPKREKQEWLVHQKECLQQLQAEEESGLLRRQRQYYELQSRQYKRKMLLARHNLEQDLLREELNKKQTLKDLECAMLLRHHESTQELEFRQLSLVQRTRAELIRTQHQTELTNQMEYNKRREQELRQKHAVEVRQQPKSLKSKELQIKRQFQDTCKIQTRQYKALRNHLLENTPKSDHKAVLKRLKDEQTRNCRFGLSSSMMFHVGMEKQRRQRERTRATWLLFLVYALYLYVVSRYISTANSISGNEENKKRVAKIGPLEAI
;
A
#
# COMPACT_ATOMS: atom_id res chain seq x y z
N MET A 1 -6.72 54.76 -18.77
CA MET A 1 -7.72 53.71 -18.50
C MET A 1 -7.31 53.01 -17.22
N SER A 2 -8.11 53.23 -16.19
CA SER A 2 -7.93 52.75 -14.83
C SER A 2 -8.22 51.25 -14.75
N ILE A 3 -7.41 50.49 -14.02
CA ILE A 3 -7.83 49.83 -12.77
C ILE A 3 -6.59 49.29 -12.04
N SER A 4 -6.38 49.83 -10.85
CA SER A 4 -5.52 49.32 -9.79
C SER A 4 -6.34 48.40 -8.89
N ALA A 5 -5.71 47.37 -8.32
CA ALA A 5 -6.12 46.82 -7.03
C ALA A 5 -4.92 46.13 -6.37
N SER A 6 -4.31 46.84 -5.42
CA SER A 6 -3.38 46.30 -4.44
C SER A 6 -4.14 45.73 -3.25
N SER A 7 -3.60 44.64 -2.71
CA SER A 7 -3.43 44.27 -1.30
C SER A 7 -4.48 44.67 -0.26
N GLN A 8 -4.93 43.69 0.54
CA GLN A 8 -4.90 43.80 2.00
C GLN A 8 -4.93 42.43 2.70
N SER A 9 -4.08 42.34 3.71
CA SER A 9 -3.81 41.28 4.68
C SER A 9 -4.87 41.14 5.77
N SER A 10 -4.99 39.96 6.38
CA SER A 10 -5.28 39.85 7.83
C SER A 10 -4.90 38.47 8.39
N SER A 11 -3.82 38.46 9.16
CA SER A 11 -3.55 37.51 10.23
C SER A 11 -4.38 37.86 11.46
N VAL A 12 -4.95 36.86 12.15
CA VAL A 12 -4.88 36.55 13.61
C VAL A 12 -6.07 35.67 13.99
N ASN A 13 -5.82 34.49 14.58
CA ASN A 13 -6.29 34.19 15.92
C ASN A 13 -5.75 32.85 16.43
N SER A 14 -5.42 32.88 17.71
CA SER A 14 -4.82 31.84 18.53
C SER A 14 -5.88 31.19 19.42
N LEU A 15 -5.59 29.97 19.87
CA LEU A 15 -5.97 29.30 21.13
C LEU A 15 -7.06 28.21 21.14
N ALA A 16 -6.66 27.17 21.90
CA ALA A 16 -7.43 26.15 22.63
C ALA A 16 -7.97 24.96 21.83
N ASP A 17 -7.19 23.86 21.83
CA ASP A 17 -7.72 22.51 21.65
C ASP A 17 -7.72 21.82 23.01
N GLY A 18 -8.92 21.64 23.56
CA GLY A 18 -9.19 21.04 24.85
C GLY A 18 -10.37 20.09 24.74
N SER A 19 -10.05 18.81 24.87
CA SER A 19 -10.83 17.69 25.44
C SER A 19 -12.21 17.30 24.89
N ASP A 20 -12.32 15.98 24.66
CA ASP A 20 -13.48 15.08 24.82
C ASP A 20 -14.76 15.34 23.99
N ASP A 21 -15.06 14.41 23.07
CA ASP A 21 -16.05 13.35 23.32
C ASP A 21 -16.23 12.50 22.04
N SER A 22 -16.04 11.20 22.14
CA SER A 22 -16.39 10.21 21.11
C SER A 22 -16.66 8.89 21.82
N GLY A 23 -17.88 8.80 22.34
CA GLY A 23 -18.38 7.65 23.09
C GLY A 23 -18.40 6.32 22.32
N GLU A 24 -18.18 5.28 23.12
CA GLU A 24 -18.80 3.95 23.05
C GLU A 24 -18.41 2.97 21.92
N MET A 25 -17.37 2.17 22.19
CA MET A 25 -17.50 0.71 22.05
C MET A 25 -17.02 0.03 23.33
N ALA A 26 -17.98 -0.22 24.23
CA ALA A 26 -17.84 -1.15 25.32
C ALA A 26 -18.01 -2.59 24.83
N MET A 27 -17.50 -3.53 25.66
CA MET A 27 -17.74 -4.99 25.66
C MET A 27 -16.75 -5.84 24.87
N MET A 28 -15.62 -6.19 25.49
CA MET A 28 -15.31 -7.56 25.92
C MET A 28 -13.95 -7.58 26.63
N GLN A 29 -13.96 -7.26 27.93
CA GLN A 29 -12.88 -7.58 28.86
C GLN A 29 -13.44 -8.63 29.82
N GLU A 30 -13.15 -9.92 29.58
CA GLU A 30 -13.28 -10.93 30.63
C GLU A 30 -11.88 -11.28 31.13
N GLY A 31 -11.71 -11.04 32.43
CA GLY A 31 -10.48 -11.18 33.16
C GLY A 31 -10.08 -12.64 33.39
N GLU A 32 -8.79 -12.89 33.20
CA GLU A 32 -8.07 -14.00 33.78
C GLU A 32 -7.80 -13.71 35.25
N HIS A 33 -8.65 -14.19 36.16
CA HIS A 33 -8.25 -14.49 37.54
C HIS A 33 -9.13 -15.60 38.11
N THR A 34 -8.58 -16.81 38.23
CA THR A 34 -9.03 -17.75 39.26
C THR A 34 -7.80 -18.42 39.86
N VAL A 35 -7.38 -17.81 40.97
CA VAL A 35 -6.46 -18.36 41.96
C VAL A 35 -7.11 -19.61 42.57
N THR A 36 -6.30 -20.65 42.68
CA THR A 36 -6.55 -21.89 43.40
C THR A 36 -6.93 -21.62 44.85
N SER A 37 -8.06 -22.13 45.35
CA SER A 37 -8.24 -22.37 46.78
C SER A 37 -9.29 -23.43 47.05
N ASN A 38 -8.84 -24.46 47.76
CA ASN A 38 -9.64 -25.46 48.43
C ASN A 38 -10.45 -24.81 49.56
N SER A 39 -11.74 -25.07 49.65
CA SER A 39 -12.41 -25.11 50.96
C SER A 39 -13.64 -26.02 50.94
N SER A 40 -13.55 -27.00 51.82
CA SER A 40 -14.53 -27.98 52.22
C SER A 40 -15.60 -27.36 53.11
N ILE A 41 -16.89 -27.50 52.79
CA ILE A 41 -17.98 -27.33 53.76
C ILE A 41 -19.04 -28.42 53.53
N LEU A 42 -19.17 -29.27 54.55
CA LEU A 42 -20.25 -30.23 54.74
C LEU A 42 -21.62 -29.52 54.74
N HIS A 43 -22.60 -30.10 54.05
CA HIS A 43 -23.98 -30.06 54.54
C HIS A 43 -24.70 -31.38 54.29
N LYS A 44 -25.16 -31.94 55.39
CA LYS A 44 -25.93 -33.18 55.52
C LYS A 44 -27.36 -32.78 55.89
N PRO A 45 -28.40 -33.40 55.32
CA PRO A 45 -29.68 -33.50 55.99
C PRO A 45 -29.93 -34.91 56.51
N LEU A 46 -30.43 -34.94 57.75
CA LEU A 46 -30.81 -36.11 58.51
C LEU A 46 -32.04 -36.82 57.93
N VAL A 47 -32.02 -38.13 58.16
CA VAL A 47 -33.00 -39.14 57.77
C VAL A 47 -34.22 -39.11 58.69
N ARG A 48 -35.43 -39.34 58.16
CA ARG A 48 -36.53 -39.92 58.94
C ARG A 48 -37.34 -40.94 58.12
N GLY A 49 -37.25 -42.21 58.55
CA GLY A 49 -38.36 -43.17 58.57
C GLY A 49 -38.61 -44.04 57.33
N GLY A 50 -38.07 -45.25 57.31
CA GLY A 50 -38.48 -46.30 56.36
C GLY A 50 -37.64 -47.57 56.44
N ARG A 51 -37.79 -48.34 57.52
CA ARG A 51 -37.10 -49.63 57.74
C ARG A 51 -37.60 -50.70 56.75
N ARG A 52 -36.61 -51.37 56.12
CA ARG A 52 -36.60 -52.79 55.70
C ARG A 52 -37.52 -53.23 54.56
N ARG A 53 -36.98 -53.13 53.33
CA ARG A 53 -36.73 -54.31 52.50
C ARG A 53 -35.27 -54.27 52.03
N ARG A 54 -34.38 -54.86 52.84
CA ARG A 54 -33.07 -55.32 52.34
C ARG A 54 -33.33 -56.65 51.66
N GLY A 55 -33.18 -56.69 50.35
CA GLY A 55 -33.27 -57.92 49.60
C GLY A 55 -33.38 -57.62 48.13
N ARG A 56 -32.21 -57.62 47.47
CA ARG A 56 -32.01 -57.55 46.01
C ARG A 56 -32.09 -56.11 45.45
N ASP A 57 -30.91 -55.61 45.06
CA ASP A 57 -30.65 -54.51 44.10
C ASP A 57 -29.45 -53.63 44.51
N HIS A 58 -28.41 -54.24 45.08
CA HIS A 58 -27.06 -53.66 45.18
C HIS A 58 -26.05 -54.39 44.27
N PHE A 59 -26.53 -55.09 43.25
CA PHE A 59 -25.70 -55.79 42.26
C PHE A 59 -26.06 -55.29 40.86
N ALA A 60 -25.81 -54.00 40.61
CA ALA A 60 -25.77 -53.46 39.24
C ALA A 60 -24.88 -52.20 39.14
N THR A 61 -23.95 -51.98 40.07
CA THR A 61 -22.92 -50.93 39.94
C THR A 61 -21.77 -51.36 39.04
N ILE A 62 -21.62 -52.67 38.78
CA ILE A 62 -20.67 -53.18 37.79
C ILE A 62 -21.34 -53.11 36.42
N ARG A 63 -21.10 -52.01 35.71
CA ARG A 63 -21.42 -51.90 34.29
C ARG A 63 -20.70 -53.04 33.56
N THR A 64 -21.38 -53.71 32.63
CA THR A 64 -20.76 -54.76 31.83
C THR A 64 -19.56 -54.20 31.06
N ALA A 65 -18.51 -55.00 30.87
CA ALA A 65 -17.32 -54.59 30.13
C ALA A 65 -17.69 -54.01 28.74
N SER A 66 -18.69 -54.59 28.06
CA SER A 66 -19.24 -54.07 26.81
C SER A 66 -19.87 -52.67 26.91
N LEU A 67 -20.51 -52.34 28.03
CA LEU A 67 -21.11 -51.02 28.25
C LEU A 67 -20.03 -49.99 28.58
N VAL A 68 -19.03 -50.36 29.37
CA VAL A 68 -17.88 -49.50 29.71
C VAL A 68 -17.04 -49.22 28.47
N THR A 69 -16.68 -50.24 27.67
CA THR A 69 -15.94 -50.05 26.41
C THR A 69 -16.71 -49.21 25.41
N ARG A 70 -18.04 -49.38 25.31
CA ARG A 70 -18.89 -48.52 24.46
C ARG A 70 -18.89 -47.07 24.93
N GLN A 71 -19.03 -46.82 26.22
CA GLN A 71 -19.01 -45.46 26.78
C GLN A 71 -17.65 -44.77 26.63
N ILE A 72 -16.55 -45.52 26.78
CA ILE A 72 -15.20 -45.00 26.53
C ILE A 72 -15.06 -44.60 25.06
N GLN A 73 -15.46 -45.47 24.13
CA GLN A 73 -15.41 -45.17 22.69
C GLN A 73 -16.29 -43.98 22.29
N GLU A 74 -17.50 -43.87 22.83
CA GLU A 74 -18.40 -42.72 22.58
C GLU A 74 -17.85 -41.41 23.16
N HIS A 75 -17.25 -41.47 24.35
CA HIS A 75 -16.60 -40.31 24.99
C HIS A 75 -15.34 -39.87 24.22
N GLU A 76 -14.50 -40.82 23.80
CA GLU A 76 -13.32 -40.56 22.95
C GLU A 76 -13.72 -39.91 21.62
N GLN A 77 -14.78 -40.41 20.96
CA GLN A 77 -15.29 -39.81 19.72
C GLN A 77 -15.83 -38.39 19.93
N GLY A 78 -16.54 -38.15 21.03
CA GLY A 78 -17.02 -36.81 21.42
C GLY A 78 -15.89 -35.86 21.82
N SER A 79 -14.83 -36.38 22.44
CA SER A 79 -13.64 -35.63 22.83
C SER A 79 -12.83 -35.21 21.61
N ALA A 80 -12.58 -36.13 20.67
CA ALA A 80 -11.84 -35.86 19.44
C ALA A 80 -12.52 -34.78 18.58
N LEU A 81 -13.86 -34.79 18.47
CA LEU A 81 -14.59 -33.74 17.76
C LEU A 81 -14.46 -32.38 18.47
N ARG A 82 -14.53 -32.35 19.80
CA ARG A 82 -14.35 -31.11 20.58
C ARG A 82 -12.94 -30.54 20.41
N GLU A 83 -11.93 -31.39 20.43
CA GLU A 83 -10.53 -31.02 20.22
C GLU A 83 -10.28 -30.49 18.80
N GLN A 84 -10.85 -31.14 17.79
CA GLN A 84 -10.80 -30.69 16.40
C GLN A 84 -11.41 -29.28 16.23
N MET A 85 -12.58 -29.04 16.82
CA MET A 85 -13.25 -27.74 16.75
C MET A 85 -12.51 -26.65 17.54
N SER A 86 -11.94 -26.98 18.70
CA SER A 86 -11.14 -26.03 19.49
C SER A 86 -9.81 -25.70 18.79
N GLY A 87 -9.17 -26.69 18.17
CA GLY A 87 -7.97 -26.52 17.34
C GLY A 87 -8.21 -25.60 16.15
N TYR A 88 -9.30 -25.80 15.40
CA TYR A 88 -9.67 -24.91 14.30
C TYR A 88 -9.91 -23.47 14.77
N LYS A 89 -10.65 -23.27 15.88
CA LYS A 89 -10.84 -21.93 16.47
C LYS A 89 -9.52 -21.26 16.85
N ARG A 90 -8.58 -22.01 17.43
CA ARG A 90 -7.24 -21.50 17.79
C ARG A 90 -6.47 -21.09 16.54
N MET A 91 -6.46 -21.93 15.50
CA MET A 91 -5.83 -21.63 14.22
C MET A 91 -6.42 -20.36 13.59
N ARG A 92 -7.75 -20.18 13.59
CA ARG A 92 -8.39 -18.95 13.08
C ARG A 92 -7.94 -17.68 13.82
N ARG A 93 -7.85 -17.75 15.16
CA ARG A 93 -7.33 -16.63 15.96
C ARG A 93 -5.86 -16.35 15.66
N GLN A 94 -5.06 -17.39 15.45
CA GLN A 94 -3.65 -17.26 15.06
C GLN A 94 -3.51 -16.60 13.68
N HIS A 95 -4.31 -17.00 12.68
CA HIS A 95 -4.33 -16.35 11.37
C HIS A 95 -4.67 -14.86 11.46
N GLN A 96 -5.68 -14.51 12.28
CA GLN A 96 -6.04 -13.11 12.51
C GLN A 96 -4.91 -12.33 13.19
N LYS A 97 -4.27 -12.91 14.21
CA LYS A 97 -3.11 -12.31 14.88
C LYS A 97 -1.93 -12.13 13.91
N GLN A 98 -1.70 -13.08 13.02
CA GLN A 98 -0.64 -13.02 12.02
C GLN A 98 -0.88 -11.88 11.01
N LEU A 99 -2.11 -11.72 10.52
CA LEU A 99 -2.46 -10.62 9.62
C LEU A 99 -2.31 -9.25 10.30
N MET A 100 -2.84 -9.10 11.51
CA MET A 100 -2.72 -7.86 12.28
C MET A 100 -1.24 -7.53 12.60
N GLY A 101 -0.45 -8.55 12.96
CA GLY A 101 0.98 -8.39 13.19
C GLY A 101 1.75 -8.01 11.92
N LEU A 102 1.35 -8.52 10.76
CA LEU A 102 1.93 -8.13 9.47
C LEU A 102 1.55 -6.68 9.13
N GLU A 103 0.28 -6.31 9.24
CA GLU A 103 -0.21 -4.95 8.96
C GLU A 103 0.51 -3.90 9.83
N ASN A 104 0.71 -4.17 11.11
CA ASN A 104 1.46 -3.29 12.01
C ASN A 104 2.94 -3.17 11.63
N LYS A 105 3.58 -4.27 11.21
CA LYS A 105 4.99 -4.24 10.75
C LYS A 105 5.14 -3.41 9.48
N LEU A 106 4.24 -3.60 8.52
CA LEU A 106 4.25 -2.86 7.26
C LEU A 106 4.00 -1.37 7.48
N LYS A 107 3.10 -1.03 8.41
CA LYS A 107 2.90 0.36 8.84
C LYS A 107 4.17 0.98 9.42
N ALA A 108 4.84 0.28 10.33
CA ALA A 108 6.10 0.77 10.89
C ALA A 108 7.21 0.94 9.83
N GLU A 109 7.28 0.02 8.86
CA GLU A 109 8.22 0.13 7.72
C GLU A 109 7.91 1.34 6.84
N MET A 110 6.62 1.64 6.58
CA MET A 110 6.19 2.84 5.86
C MET A 110 6.55 4.12 6.62
N ASP A 111 6.29 4.16 7.94
CA ASP A 111 6.61 5.31 8.78
C ASP A 111 8.13 5.57 8.82
N GLU A 112 8.94 4.52 8.91
CA GLU A 112 10.41 4.62 8.84
C GLU A 112 10.88 5.08 7.47
N HIS A 113 10.25 4.61 6.40
CA HIS A 113 10.55 5.04 5.04
C HIS A 113 10.25 6.53 4.84
N GLN A 114 9.07 6.99 5.26
CA GLN A 114 8.71 8.40 5.22
C GLN A 114 9.70 9.26 6.00
N LEU A 115 10.05 8.87 7.23
CA LEU A 115 11.01 9.59 8.05
C LEU A 115 12.39 9.68 7.40
N ARG A 116 12.80 8.64 6.66
CA ARG A 116 14.07 8.61 5.93
C ARG A 116 14.05 9.60 4.76
N LEU A 117 12.96 9.64 4.00
CA LEU A 117 12.80 10.58 2.88
C LEU A 117 12.74 12.03 3.38
N ASP A 118 12.02 12.29 4.47
CA ASP A 118 11.93 13.63 5.08
C ASP A 118 13.30 14.13 5.54
N LYS A 119 14.11 13.25 6.14
CA LYS A 119 15.49 13.56 6.52
C LYS A 119 16.38 13.85 5.30
N GLU A 120 16.24 13.09 4.22
CA GLU A 120 17.00 13.34 2.98
C GLU A 120 16.62 14.69 2.36
N LEU A 121 15.32 15.02 2.31
CA LEU A 121 14.80 16.31 1.85
C LEU A 121 15.36 17.47 2.68
N GLU A 122 15.33 17.34 3.99
CA GLU A 122 15.83 18.37 4.90
C GLU A 122 17.34 18.56 4.77
N ASN A 123 18.11 17.47 4.67
CA ASN A 123 19.54 17.52 4.44
C ASN A 123 19.89 18.22 3.12
N GLN A 124 19.14 17.94 2.04
CA GLN A 124 19.33 18.59 0.74
C GLN A 124 18.99 20.07 0.80
N ARG A 125 17.88 20.47 1.43
CA ARG A 125 17.52 21.88 1.65
C ARG A 125 18.63 22.63 2.40
N ASN A 126 19.16 22.03 3.46
CA ASN A 126 20.27 22.60 4.22
C ASN A 126 21.55 22.72 3.38
N SER A 127 21.89 21.71 2.57
CA SER A 127 23.01 21.77 1.63
C SER A 127 22.84 22.88 0.60
N PHE A 128 21.64 23.01 0.01
CA PHE A 128 21.33 24.02 -0.98
C PHE A 128 21.39 25.44 -0.40
N SER A 129 20.91 25.63 0.83
CA SER A 129 21.05 26.89 1.56
C SER A 129 22.52 27.27 1.77
N MET A 130 23.33 26.32 2.27
CA MET A 130 24.78 26.55 2.46
C MET A 130 25.52 26.86 1.16
N GLU A 131 25.21 26.15 0.07
CA GLU A 131 25.79 26.42 -1.25
C GLU A 131 25.38 27.79 -1.79
N GLY A 132 24.12 28.18 -1.61
CA GLY A 132 23.61 29.50 -1.96
C GLY A 132 24.34 30.61 -1.20
N GLU A 133 24.50 30.48 0.11
CA GLU A 133 25.26 31.44 0.91
C GLU A 133 26.73 31.55 0.48
N LYS A 134 27.37 30.42 0.18
CA LYS A 134 28.75 30.40 -0.32
C LYS A 134 28.87 31.15 -1.64
N LEU A 135 27.90 30.96 -2.55
CA LEU A 135 27.87 31.66 -3.84
C LEU A 135 27.66 33.18 -3.64
N CYS A 136 26.70 33.58 -2.80
CA CYS A 136 26.47 34.99 -2.47
C CYS A 136 27.72 35.64 -1.87
N LYS A 137 28.41 34.98 -0.94
CA LYS A 137 29.67 35.48 -0.35
C LYS A 137 30.78 35.61 -1.40
N LYS A 138 30.90 34.64 -2.31
CA LYS A 138 31.83 34.72 -3.45
C LYS A 138 31.52 35.92 -4.35
N HIS A 139 30.24 36.15 -4.69
CA HIS A 139 29.82 37.26 -5.53
C HIS A 139 30.09 38.62 -4.85
N SER A 140 29.77 38.75 -3.57
CA SER A 140 30.11 39.96 -2.79
C SER A 140 31.61 40.23 -2.81
N ALA A 141 32.45 39.21 -2.55
CA ALA A 141 33.89 39.37 -2.55
C ALA A 141 34.47 39.73 -3.93
N ILE A 142 33.84 39.29 -5.02
CA ILE A 142 34.21 39.68 -6.39
C ILE A 142 33.86 41.15 -6.63
N MET A 143 32.65 41.57 -6.25
CA MET A 143 32.21 42.96 -6.37
C MET A 143 33.07 43.92 -5.54
N ASP A 144 33.50 43.51 -4.34
CA ASP A 144 34.36 44.33 -3.47
C ASP A 144 35.78 44.46 -4.02
N LYS A 145 36.30 43.44 -4.72
CA LYS A 145 37.64 43.50 -5.36
C LYS A 145 37.68 44.45 -6.55
N GLU A 146 36.56 44.64 -7.24
CA GLU A 146 36.39 45.60 -8.35
C GLU A 146 36.15 47.04 -7.83
N ALA A 147 36.65 47.38 -6.63
CA ALA A 147 36.54 48.70 -6.05
C ALA A 147 37.12 49.78 -6.98
N VAL A 148 36.22 50.42 -7.72
CA VAL A 148 36.47 51.44 -8.77
C VAL A 148 37.39 52.56 -8.30
N LEU A 149 37.34 52.90 -7.00
CA LEU A 149 38.13 53.98 -6.40
C LEU A 149 39.64 53.74 -6.48
N THR A 150 40.11 52.50 -6.40
CA THR A 150 41.55 52.20 -6.40
C THR A 150 42.13 52.28 -7.81
N GLU A 151 41.41 51.74 -8.79
CA GLU A 151 41.80 51.77 -10.20
C GLU A 151 41.67 53.18 -10.81
N GLU A 152 40.65 53.96 -10.40
CA GLU A 152 40.52 55.35 -10.83
C GLU A 152 41.71 56.22 -10.36
N LYS A 153 42.21 56.00 -9.13
CA LYS A 153 43.41 56.70 -8.63
C LYS A 153 44.67 56.36 -9.44
N LYS A 154 44.85 55.10 -9.83
CA LYS A 154 45.98 54.67 -10.66
C LYS A 154 45.94 55.33 -12.04
N PHE A 155 44.75 55.38 -12.66
CA PHE A 155 44.54 56.09 -13.91
C PHE A 155 44.85 57.59 -13.80
N GLN A 156 44.35 58.25 -12.75
CA GLN A 156 44.65 59.66 -12.50
C GLN A 156 46.15 59.91 -12.31
N GLN A 157 46.84 59.06 -11.54
CA GLN A 157 48.30 59.14 -11.36
C GLN A 157 49.05 58.98 -12.68
N HIS A 158 48.61 58.06 -13.54
CA HIS A 158 49.22 57.86 -14.85
C HIS A 158 49.13 59.12 -15.73
N ILE A 159 47.93 59.72 -15.82
CA ILE A 159 47.73 60.96 -16.60
C ILE A 159 48.56 62.11 -16.01
N LEU A 160 48.57 62.26 -14.69
CA LEU A 160 49.34 63.32 -14.02
C LEU A 160 50.85 63.14 -14.22
N GLY A 161 51.33 61.89 -14.20
CA GLY A 161 52.71 61.55 -14.55
C GLY A 161 53.07 61.92 -15.99
N GLN A 162 52.16 61.69 -16.94
CA GLN A 162 52.34 62.10 -18.34
C GLN A 162 52.37 63.63 -18.48
N GLN A 163 51.42 64.34 -17.88
CA GLN A 163 51.34 65.81 -17.91
C GLN A 163 52.61 66.47 -17.35
N LYS A 164 53.14 65.91 -16.24
CA LYS A 164 54.40 66.38 -15.64
C LYS A 164 55.60 66.20 -16.58
N LYS A 165 55.67 65.08 -17.31
CA LYS A 165 56.75 64.82 -18.29
C LYS A 165 56.70 65.82 -19.45
N GLU A 166 55.51 66.05 -20.02
CA GLU A 166 55.31 67.02 -21.10
C GLU A 166 55.68 68.45 -20.65
N LEU A 167 55.26 68.85 -19.45
CA LEU A 167 55.60 70.16 -18.89
C LEU A 167 57.12 70.30 -18.69
N THR A 168 57.77 69.27 -18.14
CA THR A 168 59.23 69.27 -17.95
C THR A 168 59.96 69.38 -19.29
N SER A 169 59.49 68.67 -20.32
CA SER A 169 60.06 68.73 -21.67
C SER A 169 59.87 70.10 -22.33
N LEU A 170 58.72 70.74 -22.15
CA LEU A 170 58.48 72.12 -22.63
C LEU A 170 59.45 73.10 -21.98
N LEU A 171 59.59 73.04 -20.65
CA LEU A 171 60.50 73.92 -19.90
C LEU A 171 61.97 73.74 -20.32
N GLU A 172 62.39 72.49 -20.60
CA GLU A 172 63.73 72.23 -21.14
C GLU A 172 63.91 72.80 -22.55
N SER A 173 62.89 72.69 -23.41
CA SER A 173 62.89 73.28 -24.75
C SER A 173 62.97 74.81 -24.70
N GLN A 174 62.13 75.45 -23.88
CA GLN A 174 62.14 76.90 -23.68
C GLN A 174 63.50 77.39 -23.17
N LYS A 175 64.15 76.66 -22.25
CA LYS A 175 65.51 76.98 -21.80
C LYS A 175 66.55 76.88 -22.91
N ARG A 176 66.42 75.96 -23.87
CA ARG A 176 67.34 75.84 -25.03
C ARG A 176 67.10 76.97 -26.03
N GLN A 177 65.84 77.21 -26.40
CA GLN A 177 65.46 78.28 -27.32
C GLN A 177 65.84 79.67 -26.78
N TYR A 178 65.66 79.91 -25.47
CA TYR A 178 66.08 81.15 -24.83
C TYR A 178 67.59 81.38 -24.94
N ARG A 179 68.42 80.33 -24.77
CA ARG A 179 69.88 80.44 -24.98
C ARG A 179 70.22 80.81 -26.42
N GLN A 180 69.61 80.12 -27.40
CA GLN A 180 69.84 80.40 -28.82
C GLN A 180 69.42 81.82 -29.19
N ARG A 181 68.20 82.24 -28.80
CA ARG A 181 67.69 83.58 -29.11
C ARG A 181 68.48 84.67 -28.40
N LYS A 182 69.00 84.42 -27.20
CA LYS A 182 69.91 85.32 -26.50
C LYS A 182 71.22 85.54 -27.27
N GLU A 183 71.81 84.49 -27.85
CA GLU A 183 73.01 84.65 -28.70
C GLU A 183 72.69 85.41 -29.99
N GLN A 184 71.56 85.12 -30.65
CA GLN A 184 71.10 85.87 -31.84
C GLN A 184 70.87 87.37 -31.55
N LEU A 185 70.24 87.71 -30.42
CA LEU A 185 70.04 89.10 -30.02
C LEU A 185 71.37 89.83 -29.75
N LYS A 186 72.43 89.12 -29.33
CA LYS A 186 73.77 89.72 -29.22
C LYS A 186 74.39 89.97 -30.58
N GLU A 187 74.21 89.07 -31.54
CA GLU A 187 74.68 89.21 -32.93
C GLU A 187 73.95 90.38 -33.62
N GLU A 188 72.62 90.43 -33.56
CA GLU A 188 71.78 91.52 -34.12
C GLU A 188 72.13 92.90 -33.52
N LEU A 189 72.53 92.94 -32.24
CA LEU A 189 72.96 94.17 -31.55
C LEU A 189 74.38 94.60 -31.96
N ASN A 190 75.23 93.66 -32.37
CA ASN A 190 76.60 93.91 -32.84
C ASN A 190 76.65 94.46 -34.27
N GLU A 191 75.70 94.06 -35.13
CA GLU A 191 75.56 94.56 -36.52
C GLU A 191 75.03 95.99 -36.58
N ASN A 192 74.17 96.40 -35.63
CA ASN A 192 73.54 97.72 -35.58
C ASN A 192 74.36 98.73 -34.75
N GLN A 193 75.55 99.14 -35.20
CA GLN A 193 76.42 100.05 -34.42
C GLN A 193 75.93 101.52 -34.36
N SER A 194 75.08 101.96 -35.29
CA SER A 194 74.65 103.35 -35.47
C SER A 194 73.38 103.76 -34.69
N THR A 195 72.69 102.84 -34.03
CA THR A 195 71.43 103.11 -33.31
C THR A 195 71.68 103.74 -31.91
N PRO A 196 70.93 104.77 -31.51
CA PRO A 196 71.03 105.41 -30.19
C PRO A 196 70.89 104.43 -29.00
N LYS A 197 71.66 104.66 -27.93
CA LYS A 197 71.69 103.79 -26.72
C LYS A 197 70.31 103.55 -26.09
N ARG A 198 69.44 104.57 -26.07
CA ARG A 198 68.10 104.51 -25.48
C ARG A 198 67.19 103.55 -26.26
N GLU A 199 67.17 103.67 -27.58
CA GLU A 199 66.38 102.82 -28.47
C GLU A 199 66.86 101.36 -28.42
N LYS A 200 68.18 101.11 -28.34
CA LYS A 200 68.73 99.76 -28.15
C LYS A 200 68.23 99.10 -26.87
N GLN A 201 68.10 99.90 -25.79
CA GLN A 201 67.67 99.41 -24.49
C GLN A 201 66.16 99.14 -24.46
N GLU A 202 65.35 100.02 -25.04
CA GLU A 202 63.91 99.84 -25.22
C GLU A 202 63.60 98.63 -26.14
N TRP A 203 64.35 98.46 -27.24
CA TRP A 203 64.23 97.31 -28.15
C TRP A 203 64.57 95.98 -27.46
N LEU A 204 65.63 95.93 -26.64
CA LEU A 204 66.00 94.73 -25.87
C LEU A 204 64.94 94.36 -24.82
N VAL A 205 64.32 95.35 -24.18
CA VAL A 205 63.21 95.12 -23.23
C VAL A 205 62.00 94.57 -23.99
N HIS A 206 61.62 95.20 -25.10
CA HIS A 206 60.51 94.76 -25.93
C HIS A 206 60.70 93.33 -26.48
N GLN A 207 61.91 92.97 -26.91
CA GLN A 207 62.24 91.61 -27.35
C GLN A 207 62.14 90.58 -26.22
N LYS A 208 62.56 90.93 -25.00
CA LYS A 208 62.41 90.05 -23.82
C LYS A 208 60.94 89.86 -23.43
N GLU A 209 60.14 90.91 -23.49
CA GLU A 209 58.70 90.85 -23.21
C GLU A 209 57.97 89.99 -24.25
N CYS A 210 58.27 90.16 -25.55
CA CYS A 210 57.71 89.31 -26.60
C CYS A 210 58.07 87.83 -26.40
N LEU A 211 59.33 87.53 -26.04
CA LEU A 211 59.75 86.15 -25.71
C LEU A 211 59.02 85.57 -24.50
N GLN A 212 58.84 86.37 -23.44
CA GLN A 212 58.11 85.94 -22.25
C GLN A 212 56.63 85.72 -22.54
N GLN A 213 56.00 86.57 -23.35
CA GLN A 213 54.62 86.40 -23.80
C GLN A 213 54.46 85.11 -24.60
N LEU A 214 55.35 84.85 -25.57
CA LEU A 214 55.31 83.62 -26.37
C LEU A 214 55.50 82.37 -25.49
N GLN A 215 56.43 82.39 -24.54
CA GLN A 215 56.64 81.28 -23.60
C GLN A 215 55.42 81.05 -22.69
N ALA A 216 54.79 82.12 -22.19
CA ALA A 216 53.58 82.04 -21.39
C ALA A 216 52.37 81.56 -22.20
N GLU A 217 52.25 81.97 -23.46
CA GLU A 217 51.23 81.49 -24.39
C GLU A 217 51.41 80.00 -24.69
N GLU A 218 52.62 79.53 -24.97
CA GLU A 218 52.91 78.11 -25.17
C GLU A 218 52.62 77.26 -23.92
N GLU A 219 53.01 77.73 -22.73
CA GLU A 219 52.74 77.04 -21.46
C GLU A 219 51.22 76.99 -21.18
N SER A 220 50.53 78.12 -21.33
CA SER A 220 49.07 78.17 -21.17
C SER A 220 48.34 77.30 -22.21
N GLY A 221 48.87 77.22 -23.43
CA GLY A 221 48.38 76.36 -24.50
C GLY A 221 48.61 74.88 -24.20
N LEU A 222 49.75 74.50 -23.62
CA LEU A 222 49.99 73.14 -23.14
C LEU A 222 49.03 72.77 -22.00
N LEU A 223 48.90 73.61 -20.98
CA LEU A 223 48.00 73.36 -19.85
C LEU A 223 46.53 73.23 -20.29
N ARG A 224 46.11 74.04 -21.27
CA ARG A 224 44.77 73.94 -21.88
C ARG A 224 44.57 72.59 -22.58
N ARG A 225 45.54 72.16 -23.39
CA ARG A 225 45.51 70.84 -24.06
C ARG A 225 45.51 69.69 -23.06
N GLN A 226 46.35 69.75 -22.03
CA GLN A 226 46.41 68.74 -20.97
C GLN A 226 45.08 68.61 -20.20
N ARG A 227 44.42 69.74 -19.93
CA ARG A 227 43.09 69.76 -19.29
C ARG A 227 42.03 69.10 -20.18
N GLN A 228 41.95 69.50 -21.45
CA GLN A 228 40.99 68.92 -22.41
C GLN A 228 41.21 67.42 -22.59
N TYR A 229 42.48 67.00 -22.69
CA TYR A 229 42.84 65.59 -22.77
C TYR A 229 42.41 64.82 -21.52
N TYR A 230 42.70 65.33 -20.33
CA TYR A 230 42.28 64.70 -19.07
C TYR A 230 40.75 64.56 -18.97
N GLU A 231 40.00 65.61 -19.31
CA GLU A 231 38.53 65.57 -19.27
C GLU A 231 37.96 64.50 -20.21
N LEU A 232 38.47 64.43 -21.45
CA LEU A 232 38.05 63.41 -22.41
C LEU A 232 38.41 62.00 -21.93
N GLN A 233 39.66 61.79 -21.53
CA GLN A 233 40.15 60.49 -21.09
C GLN A 233 39.46 60.02 -19.80
N SER A 234 39.18 60.94 -18.87
CA SER A 234 38.42 60.63 -17.65
C SER A 234 37.01 60.15 -17.97
N ARG A 235 36.31 60.81 -18.91
CA ARG A 235 34.97 60.37 -19.35
C ARG A 235 35.01 59.00 -20.03
N GLN A 236 35.98 58.77 -20.92
CA GLN A 236 36.16 57.48 -21.60
C GLN A 236 36.45 56.36 -20.60
N TYR A 237 37.35 56.61 -19.65
CA TYR A 237 37.72 55.65 -18.61
C TYR A 237 36.53 55.32 -17.69
N LYS A 238 35.80 56.33 -17.21
CA LYS A 238 34.59 56.13 -16.39
C LYS A 238 33.54 55.31 -17.12
N ARG A 239 33.30 55.59 -18.41
CA ARG A 239 32.38 54.79 -19.24
C ARG A 239 32.86 53.34 -19.36
N LYS A 240 34.15 53.11 -19.65
CA LYS A 240 34.73 51.76 -19.74
C LYS A 240 34.53 50.99 -18.45
N MET A 241 34.76 51.62 -17.30
CA MET A 241 34.64 50.97 -16.00
C MET A 241 33.21 50.67 -15.61
N LEU A 242 32.28 51.59 -15.91
CA LEU A 242 30.85 51.34 -15.70
C LEU A 242 30.36 50.14 -16.53
N LEU A 243 30.77 50.04 -17.79
CA LEU A 243 30.40 48.91 -18.65
C LEU A 243 31.02 47.60 -18.17
N ALA A 244 32.28 47.62 -17.74
CA ALA A 244 32.95 46.44 -17.18
C ALA A 244 32.23 45.94 -15.93
N ARG A 245 31.89 46.85 -15.00
CA ARG A 245 31.12 46.52 -13.79
C ARG A 245 29.75 45.95 -14.14
N HIS A 246 29.02 46.58 -15.07
CA HIS A 246 27.71 46.08 -15.49
C HIS A 246 27.80 44.68 -16.13
N ASN A 247 28.80 44.43 -16.98
CA ASN A 247 29.01 43.11 -17.57
C ASN A 247 29.29 42.05 -16.51
N LEU A 248 30.14 42.38 -15.52
CA LEU A 248 30.40 41.51 -14.38
C LEU A 248 29.13 41.22 -13.57
N GLU A 249 28.33 42.25 -13.25
CA GLU A 249 27.04 42.07 -12.56
C GLU A 249 26.12 41.13 -13.36
N GLN A 250 26.05 41.26 -14.68
CA GLN A 250 25.28 40.35 -15.52
C GLN A 250 25.80 38.92 -15.49
N ASP A 251 27.13 38.71 -15.51
CA ASP A 251 27.72 37.38 -15.47
C ASP A 251 27.48 36.69 -14.13
N LEU A 252 27.59 37.43 -13.02
CA LEU A 252 27.25 36.93 -11.68
C LEU A 252 25.75 36.56 -11.61
N LEU A 253 24.85 37.40 -12.14
CA LEU A 253 23.42 37.08 -12.20
C LEU A 253 23.11 35.82 -13.02
N ARG A 254 23.81 35.61 -14.14
CA ARG A 254 23.70 34.38 -14.94
C ARG A 254 24.19 33.16 -14.14
N GLU A 255 25.31 33.28 -13.42
CA GLU A 255 25.82 32.22 -12.53
C GLU A 255 24.79 31.87 -11.43
N GLU A 256 24.17 32.87 -10.79
CA GLU A 256 23.11 32.64 -9.79
C GLU A 256 21.89 31.93 -10.37
N LEU A 257 21.43 32.37 -11.55
CA LEU A 257 20.27 31.77 -12.21
C LEU A 257 20.56 30.32 -12.59
N ASN A 258 21.72 30.05 -13.19
CA ASN A 258 22.15 28.71 -13.56
C ASN A 258 22.28 27.80 -12.34
N LYS A 259 22.81 28.32 -11.22
CA LYS A 259 22.89 27.55 -9.98
C LYS A 259 21.50 27.24 -9.44
N LYS A 260 20.59 28.22 -9.38
CA LYS A 260 19.19 28.02 -8.96
C LYS A 260 18.47 26.98 -9.83
N GLN A 261 18.66 27.04 -11.15
CA GLN A 261 18.10 26.05 -12.07
C GLN A 261 18.61 24.64 -11.74
N THR A 262 19.94 24.48 -11.61
CA THR A 262 20.55 23.19 -11.28
C THR A 262 20.02 22.62 -9.96
N LEU A 263 19.85 23.47 -8.93
CA LEU A 263 19.29 23.06 -7.65
C LEU A 263 17.83 22.60 -7.77
N LYS A 264 17.04 23.27 -8.61
CA LYS A 264 15.65 22.87 -8.89
C LYS A 264 15.57 21.55 -9.65
N ASP A 265 16.44 21.34 -10.64
CA ASP A 265 16.52 20.08 -11.37
C ASP A 265 16.89 18.91 -10.45
N LEU A 266 17.83 19.14 -9.52
CA LEU A 266 18.20 18.16 -8.49
C LEU A 266 17.06 17.87 -7.51
N GLU A 267 16.31 18.88 -7.09
CA GLU A 267 15.10 18.72 -6.24
C GLU A 267 14.06 17.86 -6.95
N CYS A 268 13.74 18.17 -8.21
CA CYS A 268 12.79 17.39 -9.00
C CYS A 268 13.26 15.94 -9.19
N ALA A 269 14.54 15.72 -9.54
CA ALA A 269 15.10 14.39 -9.70
C ALA A 269 15.05 13.58 -8.39
N MET A 270 15.29 14.22 -7.24
CA MET A 270 15.17 13.55 -5.94
C MET A 270 13.71 13.16 -5.63
N LEU A 271 12.77 14.07 -5.83
CA LEU A 271 11.34 13.80 -5.58
C LEU A 271 10.82 12.64 -6.44
N LEU A 272 11.29 12.52 -7.68
CA LEU A 272 10.97 11.37 -8.54
C LEU A 272 11.52 10.06 -7.95
N ARG A 273 12.78 10.03 -7.52
CA ARG A 273 13.35 8.84 -6.84
C ARG A 273 12.62 8.50 -5.54
N HIS A 274 12.20 9.51 -4.78
CA HIS A 274 11.41 9.32 -3.56
C HIS A 274 10.08 8.67 -3.88
N HIS A 275 9.37 9.18 -4.88
CA HIS A 275 8.12 8.61 -5.35
C HIS A 275 8.27 7.15 -5.82
N GLU A 276 9.27 6.87 -6.66
CA GLU A 276 9.58 5.53 -7.13
C GLU A 276 9.89 4.58 -5.96
N SER A 277 10.70 5.01 -5.00
CA SER A 277 11.03 4.22 -3.82
C SER A 277 9.81 3.90 -2.95
N THR A 278 8.91 4.87 -2.74
CA THR A 278 7.64 4.67 -2.02
C THR A 278 6.76 3.69 -2.78
N GLN A 279 6.62 3.86 -4.09
CA GLN A 279 5.80 3.01 -4.93
C GLN A 279 6.30 1.56 -4.93
N GLU A 280 7.61 1.35 -5.05
CA GLU A 280 8.23 0.02 -4.96
C GLU A 280 7.97 -0.65 -3.60
N LEU A 281 8.02 0.13 -2.52
CA LEU A 281 7.70 -0.36 -1.18
C LEU A 281 6.24 -0.78 -1.11
N GLU A 282 5.30 0.08 -1.50
CA GLU A 282 3.86 -0.22 -1.54
C GLU A 282 3.55 -1.50 -2.33
N PHE A 283 4.16 -1.66 -3.52
CA PHE A 283 3.99 -2.88 -4.32
C PHE A 283 4.52 -4.14 -3.62
N ARG A 284 5.69 -4.04 -2.97
CA ARG A 284 6.24 -5.16 -2.18
C ARG A 284 5.32 -5.51 -1.01
N GLN A 285 4.84 -4.50 -0.27
CA GLN A 285 3.96 -4.69 0.88
C GLN A 285 2.62 -5.31 0.46
N LEU A 286 2.00 -4.78 -0.59
CA LEU A 286 0.76 -5.32 -1.15
C LEU A 286 0.92 -6.78 -1.58
N SER A 287 2.01 -7.09 -2.28
CA SER A 287 2.33 -8.46 -2.71
C SER A 287 2.51 -9.40 -1.52
N LEU A 288 3.15 -8.94 -0.44
CA LEU A 288 3.34 -9.73 0.77
C LEU A 288 2.03 -10.00 1.50
N VAL A 289 1.16 -8.98 1.65
CA VAL A 289 -0.17 -9.13 2.25
C VAL A 289 -1.02 -10.11 1.44
N GLN A 290 -1.06 -9.96 0.12
CA GLN A 290 -1.83 -10.85 -0.76
C GLN A 290 -1.35 -12.30 -0.68
N ARG A 291 -0.02 -12.53 -0.74
CA ARG A 291 0.55 -13.88 -0.59
C ARG A 291 0.20 -14.50 0.76
N THR A 292 0.38 -13.75 1.84
CA THR A 292 0.07 -14.23 3.20
C THR A 292 -1.42 -14.55 3.33
N ARG A 293 -2.32 -13.66 2.90
CA ARG A 293 -3.77 -13.91 2.92
C ARG A 293 -4.15 -15.15 2.10
N ALA A 294 -3.59 -15.31 0.91
CA ALA A 294 -3.84 -16.48 0.06
C ALA A 294 -3.36 -17.79 0.71
N GLU A 295 -2.20 -17.78 1.35
CA GLU A 295 -1.68 -18.93 2.09
C GLU A 295 -2.56 -19.30 3.27
N LEU A 296 -2.96 -18.32 4.10
CA LEU A 296 -3.84 -18.54 5.25
C LEU A 296 -5.23 -19.04 4.85
N ILE A 297 -5.78 -18.55 3.74
CA ILE A 297 -7.05 -19.05 3.18
C ILE A 297 -6.88 -20.49 2.70
N ARG A 298 -5.77 -20.81 2.01
CA ARG A 298 -5.50 -22.16 1.51
C ARG A 298 -5.36 -23.15 2.68
N THR A 299 -4.62 -22.82 3.74
CA THR A 299 -4.49 -23.68 4.93
C THR A 299 -5.80 -23.82 5.69
N GLN A 300 -6.60 -22.74 5.77
CA GLN A 300 -7.94 -22.78 6.35
C GLN A 300 -8.85 -23.76 5.59
N HIS A 301 -8.98 -23.61 4.27
CA HIS A 301 -9.79 -24.50 3.43
C HIS A 301 -9.31 -25.94 3.49
N GLN A 302 -7.98 -26.17 3.52
CA GLN A 302 -7.43 -27.50 3.67
C GLN A 302 -7.83 -28.14 5.00
N THR A 303 -7.81 -27.36 6.09
CA THR A 303 -8.24 -27.84 7.41
C THR A 303 -9.74 -28.16 7.43
N GLU A 304 -10.57 -27.30 6.82
CA GLU A 304 -12.02 -27.52 6.70
C GLU A 304 -12.34 -28.79 5.89
N LEU A 305 -11.63 -28.99 4.77
CA LEU A 305 -11.77 -30.18 3.96
C LEU A 305 -11.38 -31.45 4.74
N THR A 306 -10.25 -31.44 5.44
CA THR A 306 -9.84 -32.55 6.31
C THR A 306 -10.89 -32.84 7.37
N ASN A 307 -11.43 -31.81 8.02
CA ASN A 307 -12.46 -31.96 9.03
C ASN A 307 -13.75 -32.58 8.45
N GLN A 308 -14.15 -32.17 7.26
CA GLN A 308 -15.32 -32.71 6.58
C GLN A 308 -15.11 -34.17 6.16
N MET A 309 -13.93 -34.53 5.66
CA MET A 309 -13.59 -35.92 5.31
C MET A 309 -13.64 -36.82 6.55
N GLU A 310 -13.09 -36.39 7.68
CA GLU A 310 -13.14 -37.14 8.94
C GLU A 310 -14.56 -37.29 9.49
N TYR A 311 -15.38 -36.25 9.38
CA TYR A 311 -16.80 -36.32 9.74
C TYR A 311 -17.55 -37.33 8.86
N ASN A 312 -17.41 -37.23 7.54
CA ASN A 312 -18.05 -38.16 6.59
C ASN A 312 -17.62 -39.60 6.86
N LYS A 313 -16.32 -39.84 7.07
CA LYS A 313 -15.78 -41.17 7.39
C LYS A 313 -16.41 -41.75 8.67
N ARG A 314 -16.52 -40.94 9.74
CA ARG A 314 -17.20 -41.34 10.99
C ARG A 314 -18.67 -41.67 10.76
N ARG A 315 -19.40 -40.82 10.05
CA ARG A 315 -20.83 -41.02 9.74
C ARG A 315 -21.09 -42.24 8.89
N GLU A 316 -20.23 -42.52 7.92
CA GLU A 316 -20.32 -43.76 7.13
C GLU A 316 -20.08 -45.00 8.00
N GLN A 317 -19.11 -44.96 8.92
CA GLN A 317 -18.85 -46.06 9.85
C GLN A 317 -20.06 -46.31 10.77
N GLU A 318 -20.63 -45.26 11.35
CA GLU A 318 -21.85 -45.35 12.15
C GLU A 318 -23.02 -45.96 11.35
N LEU A 319 -23.18 -45.55 10.08
CA LEU A 319 -24.22 -46.08 9.21
C LEU A 319 -24.00 -47.57 8.89
N ARG A 320 -22.76 -47.97 8.58
CA ARG A 320 -22.38 -49.38 8.37
C ARG A 320 -22.63 -50.21 9.63
N GLN A 321 -22.30 -49.70 10.82
CA GLN A 321 -22.58 -50.37 12.09
C GLN A 321 -24.08 -50.53 12.34
N LYS A 322 -24.88 -49.48 12.13
CA LYS A 322 -26.35 -49.55 12.24
C LYS A 322 -26.92 -50.59 11.29
N HIS A 323 -26.50 -50.60 10.03
CA HIS A 323 -26.95 -51.58 9.06
C HIS A 323 -26.58 -53.02 9.48
N ALA A 324 -25.36 -53.24 9.97
CA ALA A 324 -24.94 -54.54 10.48
C ALA A 324 -25.78 -55.00 11.68
N VAL A 325 -26.15 -54.08 12.59
CA VAL A 325 -27.04 -54.37 13.72
C VAL A 325 -28.45 -54.70 13.24
N GLU A 326 -29.02 -53.92 12.31
CA GLU A 326 -30.33 -54.17 11.72
C GLU A 326 -30.39 -55.56 11.05
N VAL A 327 -29.37 -55.94 10.28
CA VAL A 327 -29.26 -57.27 9.65
C VAL A 327 -29.19 -58.39 10.69
N ARG A 328 -28.50 -58.17 11.81
CA ARG A 328 -28.45 -59.14 12.93
C ARG A 328 -29.81 -59.28 13.61
N GLN A 329 -30.52 -58.17 13.81
CA GLN A 329 -31.82 -58.11 14.47
C GLN A 329 -33.01 -58.53 13.59
N GLN A 330 -32.78 -58.76 12.28
CA GLN A 330 -33.83 -59.25 11.38
C GLN A 330 -34.52 -60.52 11.93
N PRO A 331 -35.87 -60.55 11.96
CA PRO A 331 -36.62 -61.63 12.57
C PRO A 331 -36.32 -62.98 11.91
N LYS A 332 -36.11 -64.02 12.72
CA LYS A 332 -35.78 -65.37 12.25
C LYS A 332 -36.83 -65.95 11.29
N SER A 333 -38.10 -65.55 11.46
CA SER A 333 -39.20 -65.93 10.56
C SER A 333 -39.05 -65.35 9.15
N LEU A 334 -38.54 -64.11 9.03
CA LEU A 334 -38.29 -63.46 7.75
C LEU A 334 -37.09 -64.10 7.06
N LYS A 335 -36.01 -64.37 7.79
CA LYS A 335 -34.84 -65.11 7.25
C LYS A 335 -35.23 -66.51 6.77
N SER A 336 -36.08 -67.21 7.52
CA SER A 336 -36.58 -68.54 7.15
C SER A 336 -37.46 -68.49 5.89
N LYS A 337 -38.40 -67.53 5.79
CA LYS A 337 -39.24 -67.32 4.60
C LYS A 337 -38.42 -66.93 3.38
N GLU A 338 -37.43 -66.05 3.52
CA GLU A 338 -36.53 -65.68 2.42
C GLU A 338 -35.72 -66.89 1.93
N LEU A 339 -35.22 -67.73 2.84
CA LEU A 339 -34.54 -68.97 2.49
C LEU A 339 -35.48 -69.97 1.82
N GLN A 340 -36.73 -70.10 2.29
CA GLN A 340 -37.75 -70.95 1.69
C GLN A 340 -38.08 -70.50 0.27
N ILE A 341 -38.25 -69.20 0.03
CA ILE A 341 -38.46 -68.62 -1.30
C ILE A 341 -37.25 -68.90 -2.19
N LYS A 342 -36.02 -68.73 -1.69
CA LYS A 342 -34.80 -69.08 -2.44
C LYS A 342 -34.74 -70.56 -2.81
N ARG A 343 -35.10 -71.45 -1.89
CA ARG A 343 -35.17 -72.91 -2.14
C ARG A 343 -36.25 -73.25 -3.16
N GLN A 344 -37.48 -72.72 -2.99
CA GLN A 344 -38.57 -72.91 -3.95
C GLN A 344 -38.20 -72.41 -5.34
N PHE A 345 -37.52 -71.27 -5.44
CA PHE A 345 -37.02 -70.76 -6.71
C PHE A 345 -35.98 -71.70 -7.33
N GLN A 346 -35.02 -72.19 -6.55
CA GLN A 346 -34.03 -73.16 -7.02
C GLN A 346 -34.67 -74.48 -7.48
N ASP A 347 -35.66 -74.99 -6.75
CA ASP A 347 -36.35 -76.23 -7.10
C ASP A 347 -37.24 -76.05 -8.34
N THR A 348 -37.87 -74.90 -8.48
CA THR A 348 -38.61 -74.53 -9.71
C THR A 348 -37.67 -74.50 -10.91
N CYS A 349 -36.50 -73.87 -10.78
CA CYS A 349 -35.48 -73.87 -11.83
C CYS A 349 -34.99 -75.29 -12.19
N LYS A 350 -34.84 -76.19 -11.20
CA LYS A 350 -34.45 -77.59 -11.43
C LYS A 350 -35.56 -78.37 -12.16
N ILE A 351 -36.82 -78.21 -11.75
CA ILE A 351 -37.97 -78.87 -12.39
C ILE A 351 -38.10 -78.39 -13.83
N GLN A 352 -38.05 -77.08 -14.09
CA GLN A 352 -38.06 -76.52 -15.44
C GLN A 352 -36.92 -77.08 -16.29
N THR A 353 -35.72 -77.23 -15.72
CA THR A 353 -34.58 -77.85 -16.43
C THR A 353 -34.84 -79.32 -16.79
N ARG A 354 -35.44 -80.10 -15.88
CA ARG A 354 -35.79 -81.52 -16.14
C ARG A 354 -36.90 -81.64 -17.18
N GLN A 355 -37.95 -80.84 -17.07
CA GLN A 355 -39.07 -80.79 -18.03
C GLN A 355 -38.58 -80.40 -19.43
N TYR A 356 -37.69 -79.41 -19.53
CA TYR A 356 -37.08 -79.03 -20.79
C TYR A 356 -36.27 -80.18 -21.42
N LYS A 357 -35.48 -80.91 -20.62
CA LYS A 357 -34.74 -82.09 -21.12
C LYS A 357 -35.67 -83.21 -21.59
N ALA A 358 -36.73 -83.50 -20.84
CA ALA A 358 -37.71 -84.51 -21.22
C ALA A 358 -38.45 -84.14 -22.52
N LEU A 359 -38.93 -82.89 -22.61
CA LEU A 359 -39.59 -82.37 -23.81
C LEU A 359 -38.67 -82.40 -25.03
N ARG A 360 -37.40 -82.01 -24.85
CA ARG A 360 -36.38 -82.09 -25.90
C ARG A 360 -36.18 -83.51 -26.40
N ASN A 361 -36.11 -84.50 -25.49
CA ASN A 361 -35.90 -85.89 -25.87
C ASN A 361 -37.11 -86.46 -26.63
N HIS A 362 -38.34 -86.27 -26.12
CA HIS A 362 -39.56 -86.74 -26.78
C HIS A 362 -39.74 -86.14 -28.19
N LEU A 363 -39.44 -84.86 -28.36
CA LEU A 363 -39.49 -84.23 -29.67
C LEU A 363 -38.43 -84.78 -30.63
N LEU A 364 -37.22 -85.10 -30.16
CA LEU A 364 -36.22 -85.75 -31.02
C LEU A 364 -36.59 -87.20 -31.39
N GLU A 365 -37.25 -87.92 -30.50
CA GLU A 365 -37.66 -89.32 -30.71
C GLU A 365 -38.79 -89.43 -31.75
N ASN A 366 -39.73 -88.49 -31.76
CA ASN A 366 -40.87 -88.47 -32.68
C ASN A 366 -40.63 -87.74 -34.01
N THR A 367 -39.47 -87.13 -34.21
CA THR A 367 -39.16 -86.35 -35.43
C THR A 367 -38.10 -87.08 -36.26
N PRO A 368 -38.22 -87.15 -37.61
CA PRO A 368 -37.17 -87.71 -38.46
C PRO A 368 -35.83 -86.95 -38.34
N LYS A 369 -34.71 -87.68 -38.49
CA LYS A 369 -33.35 -87.18 -38.25
C LYS A 369 -32.98 -85.95 -39.11
N SER A 370 -33.60 -85.76 -40.28
CA SER A 370 -33.39 -84.57 -41.14
C SER A 370 -33.79 -83.26 -40.45
N ASP A 371 -34.79 -83.31 -39.56
CA ASP A 371 -35.46 -82.12 -39.03
C ASP A 371 -35.06 -81.81 -37.58
N HIS A 372 -34.25 -82.69 -36.96
CA HIS A 372 -33.74 -82.53 -35.59
C HIS A 372 -33.05 -81.18 -35.37
N LYS A 373 -32.32 -80.68 -36.37
CA LYS A 373 -31.62 -79.38 -36.30
C LYS A 373 -32.60 -78.21 -36.18
N ALA A 374 -33.73 -78.26 -36.88
CA ALA A 374 -34.76 -77.23 -36.82
C ALA A 374 -35.50 -77.24 -35.48
N VAL A 375 -35.83 -78.44 -34.97
CA VAL A 375 -36.51 -78.62 -33.68
C VAL A 375 -35.63 -78.15 -32.50
N LEU A 376 -34.34 -78.51 -32.50
CA LEU A 376 -33.39 -78.04 -31.47
C LEU A 376 -33.21 -76.53 -31.48
N LYS A 377 -33.19 -75.90 -32.66
CA LYS A 377 -33.11 -74.44 -32.78
C LYS A 377 -34.36 -73.77 -32.17
N ARG A 378 -35.56 -74.27 -32.48
CA ARG A 378 -36.82 -73.77 -31.91
C ARG A 378 -36.85 -73.90 -30.38
N LEU A 379 -36.48 -75.06 -29.82
CA LEU A 379 -36.42 -75.28 -28.37
C LEU A 379 -35.43 -74.33 -27.67
N LYS A 380 -34.28 -74.06 -28.28
CA LYS A 380 -33.27 -73.14 -27.74
C LYS A 380 -33.76 -71.69 -27.76
N ASP A 381 -34.44 -71.27 -28.83
CA ASP A 381 -35.04 -69.94 -28.93
C ASP A 381 -36.16 -69.75 -27.88
N GLU A 382 -36.95 -70.79 -27.63
CA GLU A 382 -38.01 -70.80 -26.61
C GLU A 382 -37.45 -70.80 -25.17
N GLN A 383 -36.40 -71.56 -24.89
CA GLN A 383 -35.66 -71.50 -23.63
C GLN A 383 -35.09 -70.09 -23.39
N THR A 384 -34.54 -69.46 -24.42
CA THR A 384 -33.98 -68.10 -24.34
C THR A 384 -35.06 -67.06 -24.07
N ARG A 385 -36.26 -67.22 -24.64
CA ARG A 385 -37.43 -66.38 -24.31
C ARG A 385 -37.89 -66.59 -22.88
N ASN A 386 -38.05 -67.83 -22.42
CA ASN A 386 -38.51 -68.13 -21.07
C ASN A 386 -37.52 -67.68 -19.98
N CYS A 387 -36.20 -67.81 -20.20
CA CYS A 387 -35.19 -67.24 -19.30
C CYS A 387 -35.26 -65.70 -19.25
N ARG A 388 -35.50 -65.03 -20.40
CA ARG A 388 -35.71 -63.58 -20.44
C ARG A 388 -36.98 -63.17 -19.69
N PHE A 389 -38.08 -63.90 -19.83
CA PHE A 389 -39.31 -63.63 -19.08
C PHE A 389 -39.15 -63.91 -17.57
N GLY A 390 -38.47 -64.98 -17.16
CA GLY A 390 -38.20 -65.29 -15.76
C GLY A 390 -37.27 -64.29 -15.07
N LEU A 391 -36.19 -63.89 -15.74
CA LEU A 391 -35.30 -62.81 -15.27
C LEU A 391 -36.02 -61.46 -15.25
N SER A 392 -36.87 -61.17 -16.25
CA SER A 392 -37.67 -59.96 -16.29
C SER A 392 -38.73 -59.93 -15.18
N SER A 393 -39.33 -61.06 -14.81
CA SER A 393 -40.30 -61.12 -13.71
C SER A 393 -39.62 -60.96 -12.34
N SER A 394 -38.44 -61.56 -12.14
CA SER A 394 -37.64 -61.37 -10.92
C SER A 394 -37.05 -59.95 -10.83
N MET A 395 -36.59 -59.38 -11.95
CA MET A 395 -36.17 -57.97 -12.02
C MET A 395 -37.35 -57.04 -11.82
N MET A 396 -38.54 -57.31 -12.38
CA MET A 396 -39.72 -56.46 -12.17
C MET A 396 -40.18 -56.48 -10.70
N PHE A 397 -40.07 -57.61 -10.00
CA PHE A 397 -40.37 -57.68 -8.58
C PHE A 397 -39.33 -56.90 -7.72
N HIS A 398 -38.04 -57.08 -8.01
CA HIS A 398 -36.97 -56.31 -7.35
C HIS A 398 -37.04 -54.81 -7.67
N VAL A 399 -37.23 -54.43 -8.93
CA VAL A 399 -37.42 -53.05 -9.40
C VAL A 399 -38.70 -52.45 -8.82
N GLY A 400 -39.76 -53.24 -8.64
CA GLY A 400 -40.99 -52.82 -7.98
C GLY A 400 -40.78 -52.47 -6.51
N MET A 401 -40.13 -53.36 -5.76
CA MET A 401 -39.74 -53.13 -4.36
C MET A 401 -38.79 -51.92 -4.22
N GLU A 402 -37.86 -51.76 -5.15
CA GLU A 402 -36.86 -50.69 -5.15
C GLU A 402 -37.43 -49.34 -5.60
N LYS A 403 -38.38 -49.33 -6.55
CA LYS A 403 -39.21 -48.15 -6.86
C LYS A 403 -40.03 -47.73 -5.64
N GLN A 404 -40.65 -48.67 -4.93
CA GLN A 404 -41.45 -48.37 -3.74
C GLN A 404 -40.60 -47.84 -2.57
N ARG A 405 -39.35 -48.28 -2.47
CA ARG A 405 -38.36 -47.72 -1.53
C ARG A 405 -37.90 -46.32 -1.96
N ARG A 406 -37.53 -46.11 -3.22
CA ARG A 406 -37.14 -44.80 -3.77
C ARG A 406 -38.28 -43.79 -3.71
N GLN A 407 -39.53 -44.22 -3.90
CA GLN A 407 -40.71 -43.38 -3.73
C GLN A 407 -40.77 -42.86 -2.29
N ARG A 408 -40.64 -43.75 -1.28
CA ARG A 408 -40.61 -43.36 0.14
C ARG A 408 -39.44 -42.43 0.48
N GLU A 409 -38.27 -42.66 -0.10
CA GLU A 409 -37.10 -41.78 0.08
C GLU A 409 -37.31 -40.41 -0.57
N ARG A 410 -37.90 -40.35 -1.78
CA ARG A 410 -38.27 -39.09 -2.45
C ARG A 410 -39.32 -38.32 -1.65
N THR A 411 -40.35 -38.99 -1.16
CA THR A 411 -41.37 -38.36 -0.31
C THR A 411 -40.74 -37.80 0.96
N ARG A 412 -39.83 -38.56 1.61
CA ARG A 412 -39.07 -38.05 2.77
C ARG A 412 -38.18 -36.86 2.42
N ALA A 413 -37.50 -36.88 1.27
CA ALA A 413 -36.66 -35.78 0.81
C ALA A 413 -37.49 -34.52 0.51
N THR A 414 -38.67 -34.65 -0.11
CA THR A 414 -39.59 -33.52 -0.33
C THR A 414 -40.13 -32.97 0.98
N TRP A 415 -40.45 -33.84 1.95
CA TRP A 415 -40.86 -33.40 3.29
C TRP A 415 -39.73 -32.67 4.03
N LEU A 416 -38.49 -33.14 3.91
CA LEU A 416 -37.32 -32.46 4.49
C LEU A 416 -37.04 -31.11 3.83
N LEU A 417 -37.14 -31.01 2.50
CA LEU A 417 -37.02 -29.75 1.78
C LEU A 417 -38.12 -28.75 2.19
N PHE A 418 -39.35 -29.24 2.37
CA PHE A 418 -40.46 -28.41 2.87
C PHE A 418 -40.18 -27.91 4.29
N LEU A 419 -39.61 -28.75 5.15
CA LEU A 419 -39.23 -28.39 6.52
C LEU A 419 -38.10 -27.36 6.56
N VAL A 420 -37.09 -27.52 5.71
CA VAL A 420 -35.99 -26.55 5.57
C VAL A 420 -36.50 -25.21 5.03
N TYR A 421 -37.39 -25.23 4.04
CA TYR A 421 -38.00 -24.02 3.50
C TYR A 421 -38.89 -23.32 4.53
N ALA A 422 -39.68 -24.06 5.31
CA ALA A 422 -40.49 -23.52 6.40
C ALA A 422 -39.62 -22.90 7.51
N LEU A 423 -38.50 -23.53 7.86
CA LEU A 423 -37.52 -22.97 8.81
C LEU A 423 -36.87 -21.69 8.27
N TYR A 424 -36.50 -21.68 6.99
CA TYR A 424 -35.96 -20.49 6.33
C TYR A 424 -36.96 -19.33 6.36
N LEU A 425 -38.21 -19.56 5.98
CA LEU A 425 -39.28 -18.55 6.07
C LEU A 425 -39.51 -18.07 7.50
N TYR A 426 -39.47 -18.96 8.49
CA TYR A 426 -39.59 -18.59 9.91
C TYR A 426 -38.44 -17.68 10.36
N VAL A 427 -37.19 -18.00 9.98
CA VAL A 427 -36.02 -17.16 10.29
C VAL A 427 -36.12 -15.81 9.59
N VAL A 428 -36.52 -15.78 8.32
CA VAL A 428 -36.70 -14.53 7.56
C VAL A 428 -37.82 -13.68 8.17
N SER A 429 -38.97 -14.25 8.51
CA SER A 429 -40.04 -13.54 9.21
C SER A 429 -39.60 -13.02 10.58
N ARG A 430 -38.83 -13.79 11.35
CA ARG A 430 -38.23 -13.33 12.62
C ARG A 430 -37.25 -12.19 12.40
N TYR A 431 -36.41 -12.26 11.39
CA TYR A 431 -35.46 -11.21 11.05
C TYR A 431 -36.17 -9.92 10.62
N ILE A 432 -37.17 -10.01 9.74
CA ILE A 432 -37.98 -8.86 9.31
C ILE A 432 -38.76 -8.26 10.49
N SER A 433 -39.35 -9.10 11.36
CA SER A 433 -40.06 -8.61 12.54
C SER A 433 -39.11 -7.91 13.52
N THR A 434 -37.87 -8.38 13.65
CA THR A 434 -36.84 -7.77 14.50
C THR A 434 -36.32 -6.47 13.88
N ALA A 435 -36.10 -6.44 12.56
CA ALA A 435 -35.71 -5.25 11.82
C ALA A 435 -36.79 -4.15 11.89
N ASN A 436 -38.08 -4.51 11.78
CA ASN A 436 -39.18 -3.57 11.93
C ASN A 436 -39.34 -3.07 13.38
N SER A 437 -39.08 -3.90 14.39
CA SER A 437 -39.02 -3.43 15.79
C SER A 437 -37.86 -2.46 16.03
N ILE A 438 -36.71 -2.66 15.36
CA ILE A 438 -35.56 -1.76 15.46
C ILE A 438 -35.84 -0.43 14.74
N SER A 439 -36.43 -0.46 13.54
CA SER A 439 -36.78 0.76 12.77
C SER A 439 -37.89 1.56 13.45
N GLY A 440 -38.89 0.91 14.05
CA GLY A 440 -39.95 1.58 14.82
C GLY A 440 -39.41 2.28 16.09
N ASN A 441 -38.37 1.73 16.70
CA ASN A 441 -37.69 2.37 17.82
C ASN A 441 -36.84 3.59 17.40
N GLU A 442 -36.29 3.57 16.19
CA GLU A 442 -35.53 4.70 15.63
C GLU A 442 -36.44 5.87 15.22
N GLU A 443 -37.62 5.60 14.65
CA GLU A 443 -38.63 6.64 14.38
C GLU A 443 -39.23 7.22 15.67
N ASN A 444 -39.45 6.40 16.71
CA ASN A 444 -39.86 6.91 18.01
C ASN A 444 -38.77 7.74 18.69
N LYS A 445 -37.49 7.35 18.60
CA LYS A 445 -36.37 8.19 19.09
C LYS A 445 -36.27 9.52 18.34
N LYS A 446 -36.52 9.55 17.03
CA LYS A 446 -36.56 10.80 16.23
C LYS A 446 -37.77 11.68 16.53
N ARG A 447 -38.92 11.10 16.94
CA ARG A 447 -40.08 11.87 17.43
C ARG A 447 -39.87 12.46 18.82
N VAL A 448 -39.24 11.71 19.73
CA VAL A 448 -38.93 12.18 21.10
C VAL A 448 -37.86 13.28 21.09
N ALA A 449 -36.88 13.24 20.20
CA ALA A 449 -35.86 14.29 20.07
C ALA A 449 -36.38 15.63 19.49
N LYS A 450 -37.60 15.66 18.92
CA LYS A 450 -38.22 16.88 18.37
C LYS A 450 -39.12 17.63 19.35
N ILE A 451 -39.34 17.09 20.54
CA ILE A 451 -40.12 17.73 21.62
C ILE A 451 -39.14 18.13 22.71
N GLY A 452 -38.56 19.33 22.57
CA GLY A 452 -37.88 20.03 23.66
C GLY A 452 -38.90 20.49 24.73
N PRO A 453 -38.44 20.79 25.96
CA PRO A 453 -39.32 20.92 27.12
C PRO A 453 -40.16 22.19 27.02
N LEU A 454 -41.47 22.00 26.91
CA LEU A 454 -42.48 23.02 27.18
C LEU A 454 -43.33 22.49 28.33
N GLU A 455 -43.04 22.96 29.54
CA GLU A 455 -44.02 23.51 30.48
C GLU A 455 -43.33 23.86 31.80
N ALA A 456 -43.21 25.17 32.02
CA ALA A 456 -43.56 25.79 33.28
C ALA A 456 -44.77 26.69 32.98
N ILE A 457 -45.97 26.11 33.11
CA ILE A 457 -47.26 26.59 33.66
C ILE A 457 -48.33 25.60 33.20
#